data_AF-A0A7W9G7Z4-F1
#
_entry.id   AF-A0A7W9G7Z4-F1
#
_cell.length_a   1.000
_cell.length_b   1.000
_cell.length_c   1.000
_cell.angle_alpha   90.00
_cell.angle_beta   90.00
_cell.angle_gamma   90.00
#
_symmetry.space_group_name_H-M   'P 1'
#
loop_
_entity.id
_entity.type
_entity.pdbx_description
1 polymer ?
#
loop_
_entity_poly.entity_id
_entity_poly.type
_entity_poly.pdbx_seq_one_letter_code
_entity_poly.pdbx_strand_id
1 'polypeptide(L)'
;MSAPAIAQGPTPPPTTSPPSAPATPTDKALAQAKKDNRRVEIESMRSESATFYANPDGKTVRMELSTQPIRVKNADGKGFTPIDTTLVEADGAIKPKAAHGGLVLSAGRDKTLLKGSAGDATAKITMPSALPEPRLKGNTATYSDAYGEGRDLVVTAGATGFRQQITIAERPTGPISSRFRWTCPKGCRSRRTPPVDPPS
;
A
#
# COMPACT_ATOMS: atom_id res chain seq x y z
N MET A 1 -9.07 35.64 83.39
CA MET A 1 -8.46 35.24 82.11
C MET A 1 -9.54 34.57 81.29
N SER A 2 -10.00 35.22 80.22
CA SER A 2 -11.02 34.67 79.30
C SER A 2 -10.38 34.55 77.92
N ALA A 3 -10.35 33.34 77.37
CA ALA A 3 -9.95 33.08 75.99
C ALA A 3 -11.19 33.12 75.07
N PRO A 4 -11.10 33.67 73.84
CA PRO A 4 -12.24 33.69 72.93
C PRO A 4 -12.42 32.33 72.22
N ALA A 5 -13.68 31.99 71.93
CA ALA A 5 -14.05 30.84 71.12
C ALA A 5 -13.79 31.10 69.62
N ILE A 6 -13.17 30.15 68.93
CA ILE A 6 -13.01 30.19 67.47
C ILE A 6 -14.26 29.58 66.84
N ALA A 7 -14.96 30.37 66.01
CA ALA A 7 -16.08 29.90 65.20
C ALA A 7 -15.58 28.97 64.09
N GLN A 8 -16.17 27.78 63.97
CA GLN A 8 -15.97 26.91 62.81
C GLN A 8 -16.69 27.51 61.59
N GLY A 9 -15.96 27.80 60.51
CA GLY A 9 -16.53 28.28 59.26
C GLY A 9 -17.44 27.23 58.58
N PRO A 10 -18.38 27.65 57.72
CA PRO A 10 -19.36 26.76 57.09
C PRO A 10 -18.67 25.74 56.18
N THR A 11 -19.15 24.49 56.24
CA THR A 11 -18.70 23.38 55.39
C THR A 11 -19.00 23.70 53.92
N PRO A 12 -18.03 23.53 52.99
CA PRO A 12 -18.31 23.72 51.56
C PRO A 12 -19.33 22.68 51.07
N PRO A 13 -20.24 23.07 50.15
CA PRO A 13 -21.24 22.16 49.60
C PRO A 13 -20.57 21.02 48.79
N PRO A 14 -21.23 19.86 48.65
CA PRO A 14 -20.70 18.77 47.85
C PRO A 14 -20.51 19.22 46.40
N THR A 15 -19.28 19.17 45.91
CA THR A 15 -18.96 19.41 44.51
C THR A 15 -19.60 18.31 43.65
N THR A 16 -20.69 18.64 42.96
CA THR A 16 -21.28 17.82 41.91
C THR A 16 -20.20 17.52 40.88
N SER A 17 -19.84 16.23 40.72
CA SER A 17 -18.85 15.82 39.73
C SER A 17 -19.34 16.21 38.31
N PRO A 18 -18.49 16.79 37.46
CA PRO A 18 -18.88 17.17 36.10
C PRO A 18 -19.29 15.93 35.29
N PRO A 19 -20.24 16.07 34.34
CA PRO A 19 -20.71 14.96 33.52
C PRO A 19 -19.54 14.33 32.76
N SER A 20 -19.44 13.00 32.83
CA SER A 20 -18.41 12.23 32.12
C SER A 20 -18.45 12.55 30.63
N ALA A 21 -17.31 12.99 30.09
CA ALA A 21 -17.13 13.23 28.67
C ALA A 21 -17.51 11.97 27.86
N PRO A 22 -18.04 12.12 26.63
CA PRO A 22 -18.37 10.98 25.79
C PRO A 22 -17.13 10.12 25.53
N ALA A 23 -17.25 8.82 25.78
CA ALA A 23 -16.17 7.85 25.60
C ALA A 23 -15.69 7.81 24.14
N THR A 24 -14.38 7.95 23.95
CA THR A 24 -13.74 7.90 22.63
C THR A 24 -13.80 6.46 22.07
N PRO A 25 -13.57 6.25 20.75
CA PRO A 25 -13.45 4.91 20.18
C PRO A 25 -12.41 4.04 20.88
N THR A 26 -11.30 4.65 21.31
CA THR A 26 -10.24 4.00 22.09
C THR A 26 -10.73 3.55 23.46
N ASP A 27 -11.46 4.38 24.18
CA ASP A 27 -12.01 4.04 25.50
C ASP A 27 -12.99 2.86 25.41
N LYS A 28 -13.84 2.85 24.38
CA LYS A 28 -14.77 1.75 24.10
C LYS A 28 -14.02 0.45 23.82
N ALA A 29 -12.96 0.51 23.01
CA ALA A 29 -12.15 -0.66 22.70
C ALA A 29 -11.40 -1.20 23.92
N LEU A 30 -10.84 -0.34 24.79
CA LEU A 30 -10.19 -0.74 26.04
C LEU A 30 -11.17 -1.40 27.01
N ALA A 31 -12.36 -0.84 27.18
CA ALA A 31 -13.42 -1.44 28.00
C ALA A 31 -13.85 -2.81 27.45
N GLN A 32 -14.01 -2.93 26.12
CA GLN A 32 -14.37 -4.19 25.48
C GLN A 32 -13.26 -5.24 25.58
N ALA A 33 -11.99 -4.86 25.38
CA ALA A 33 -10.85 -5.76 25.49
C ALA A 33 -10.72 -6.35 26.90
N LYS A 34 -10.95 -5.52 27.93
CA LYS A 34 -11.01 -5.96 29.33
C LYS A 34 -12.18 -6.90 29.59
N LYS A 35 -13.37 -6.58 29.07
CA LYS A 35 -14.57 -7.39 29.22
C LYS A 35 -14.42 -8.77 28.57
N ASP A 36 -13.85 -8.82 27.38
CA ASP A 36 -13.70 -10.03 26.59
C ASP A 36 -12.39 -10.79 26.92
N ASN A 37 -11.53 -10.21 27.75
CA ASN A 37 -10.18 -10.71 28.05
C ASN A 37 -9.37 -11.06 26.78
N ARG A 38 -9.52 -10.27 25.72
CA ARG A 38 -8.85 -10.45 24.43
C ARG A 38 -8.52 -9.12 23.80
N ARG A 39 -7.59 -9.12 22.84
CA ARG A 39 -7.28 -7.91 22.07
C ARG A 39 -8.48 -7.50 21.21
N VAL A 40 -8.76 -6.20 21.18
CA VAL A 40 -9.82 -5.60 20.35
C VAL A 40 -9.18 -4.54 19.46
N GLU A 41 -9.39 -4.63 18.14
CA GLU A 41 -8.86 -3.64 17.20
C GLU A 41 -9.58 -2.29 17.35
N ILE A 42 -8.81 -1.20 17.24
CA ILE A 42 -9.31 0.16 17.20
C ILE A 42 -9.32 0.62 15.73
N GLU A 43 -10.38 0.25 15.00
CA GLU A 43 -10.43 0.45 13.54
C GLU A 43 -10.30 1.93 13.11
N SER A 44 -10.77 2.87 13.93
CA SER A 44 -10.66 4.31 13.66
C SER A 44 -9.23 4.82 13.62
N MET A 45 -8.27 4.08 14.20
CA MET A 45 -6.85 4.41 14.20
C MET A 45 -6.07 3.67 13.10
N ARG A 46 -6.76 2.83 12.29
CA ARG A 46 -6.13 2.06 11.22
C ARG A 46 -5.47 3.00 10.21
N SER A 47 -4.30 2.61 9.73
CA SER A 47 -3.66 3.22 8.57
C SER A 47 -3.34 2.16 7.52
N GLU A 48 -2.72 2.57 6.42
CA GLU A 48 -2.30 1.66 5.36
C GLU A 48 -1.30 0.60 5.83
N SER A 49 -0.49 0.92 6.85
CA SER A 49 0.59 0.06 7.35
C SER A 49 0.52 -0.22 8.86
N ALA A 50 -0.39 0.40 9.60
CA ALA A 50 -0.51 0.26 11.05
C ALA A 50 -1.89 -0.26 11.48
N THR A 51 -1.88 -1.12 12.49
CA THR A 51 -3.08 -1.61 13.19
C THR A 51 -2.91 -1.40 14.69
N PHE A 52 -3.96 -0.90 15.35
CA PHE A 52 -3.93 -0.62 16.80
C PHE A 52 -4.91 -1.54 17.52
N TYR A 53 -4.46 -2.11 18.64
CA TYR A 53 -5.25 -3.01 19.46
C TYR A 53 -5.27 -2.55 20.91
N ALA A 54 -6.46 -2.45 21.48
CA ALA A 54 -6.63 -2.41 22.93
C ALA A 54 -6.27 -3.77 23.53
N ASN A 55 -5.44 -3.79 24.57
CA ASN A 55 -5.03 -5.01 25.24
C ASN A 55 -6.04 -5.46 26.31
N PRO A 56 -6.06 -6.75 26.69
CA PRO A 56 -6.97 -7.28 27.71
C PRO A 56 -6.86 -6.62 29.09
N ASP A 57 -5.76 -5.92 29.38
CA ASP A 57 -5.58 -5.16 30.62
C ASP A 57 -6.54 -3.95 30.75
N GLY A 58 -7.16 -3.54 29.63
CA GLY A 58 -8.04 -2.38 29.54
C GLY A 58 -7.35 -1.04 29.75
N LYS A 59 -6.01 -1.00 29.69
CA LYS A 59 -5.20 0.19 29.97
C LYS A 59 -4.19 0.50 28.87
N THR A 60 -3.70 -0.51 28.16
CA THR A 60 -2.63 -0.33 27.17
C THR A 60 -3.12 -0.59 25.75
N VAL A 61 -2.46 0.09 24.79
CA VAL A 61 -2.68 -0.09 23.37
C VAL A 61 -1.40 -0.63 22.74
N ARG A 62 -1.53 -1.63 21.87
CA ARG A 62 -0.45 -2.16 21.04
C ARG A 62 -0.60 -1.63 19.61
N MET A 63 0.50 -1.14 19.05
CA MET A 63 0.62 -0.88 17.63
C MET A 63 1.35 -2.03 16.95
N GLU A 64 0.81 -2.51 15.83
CA GLU A 64 1.49 -3.40 14.89
C GLU A 64 1.76 -2.59 13.62
N LEU A 65 3.04 -2.48 13.23
CA LEU A 65 3.48 -1.67 12.09
C LEU A 65 4.14 -2.56 11.03
N SER A 66 3.78 -2.36 9.77
CA SER A 66 4.35 -3.04 8.61
C SER A 66 5.30 -2.13 7.83
N THR A 67 6.34 -2.71 7.23
CA THR A 67 7.31 -1.98 6.38
C THR A 67 6.76 -1.61 5.01
N GLN A 68 5.71 -2.30 4.56
CA GLN A 68 4.95 -1.98 3.37
C GLN A 68 3.47 -1.79 3.74
N PRO A 69 2.70 -1.04 2.94
CA PRO A 69 1.25 -1.01 3.07
C PRO A 69 0.70 -2.44 3.03
N ILE A 70 -0.23 -2.72 3.93
CA ILE A 70 -1.02 -3.95 3.99
C ILE A 70 -2.48 -3.70 3.60
N ARG A 71 -2.87 -2.42 3.48
CA ARG A 71 -4.19 -1.97 3.07
C ARG A 71 -4.09 -0.77 2.14
N VAL A 72 -5.09 -0.62 1.28
CA VAL A 72 -5.30 0.55 0.43
C VAL A 72 -6.53 1.30 0.91
N LYS A 73 -6.50 2.63 0.77
CA LYS A 73 -7.67 3.45 1.06
C LYS A 73 -8.76 3.18 0.02
N ASN A 74 -10.01 3.10 0.49
CA ASN A 74 -11.15 2.90 -0.40
C ASN A 74 -11.35 4.11 -1.34
N ALA A 75 -11.97 3.88 -2.49
CA ALA A 75 -12.18 4.92 -3.50
C ALA A 75 -13.08 6.08 -3.01
N ASP A 76 -13.99 5.82 -2.08
CA ASP A 76 -14.83 6.83 -1.40
C ASP A 76 -14.07 7.61 -0.31
N GLY A 77 -12.79 7.28 -0.10
CA GLY A 77 -11.95 7.85 0.93
C GLY A 77 -12.29 7.40 2.35
N LYS A 78 -13.24 6.46 2.53
CA LYS A 78 -13.71 6.00 3.83
C LYS A 78 -13.23 4.57 4.09
N GLY A 79 -12.36 4.44 5.08
CA GLY A 79 -11.83 3.13 5.48
C GLY A 79 -10.78 2.59 4.52
N PHE A 80 -10.46 1.32 4.74
CA PHE A 80 -9.34 0.62 4.12
C PHE A 80 -9.75 -0.78 3.72
N THR A 81 -9.28 -1.23 2.56
CA THR A 81 -9.42 -2.61 2.09
C THR A 81 -8.05 -3.29 2.13
N PRO A 82 -7.95 -4.55 2.60
CA PRO A 82 -6.71 -5.32 2.51
C PRO A 82 -6.13 -5.34 1.09
N ILE A 83 -4.82 -5.26 0.98
CA ILE A 83 -4.16 -5.39 -0.32
C ILE A 83 -4.36 -6.81 -0.86
N ASP A 84 -4.81 -6.88 -2.10
CA ASP A 84 -4.97 -8.09 -2.89
C ASP A 84 -4.36 -7.83 -4.26
N THR A 85 -3.14 -8.33 -4.46
CA THR A 85 -2.39 -8.16 -5.70
C THR A 85 -2.79 -9.13 -6.81
N THR A 86 -3.78 -10.00 -6.56
CA THR A 86 -4.29 -10.94 -7.56
C THR A 86 -4.77 -10.19 -8.78
N LEU A 87 -4.22 -10.52 -9.94
CA LEU A 87 -4.56 -9.92 -11.21
C LEU A 87 -5.88 -10.48 -11.72
N VAL A 88 -6.75 -9.58 -12.13
CA VAL A 88 -8.02 -9.89 -12.78
C VAL A 88 -8.12 -9.09 -14.06
N GLU A 89 -8.70 -9.68 -15.08
CA GLU A 89 -9.04 -9.00 -16.32
C GLU A 89 -10.47 -8.46 -16.25
N ALA A 90 -10.64 -7.17 -16.56
CA ALA A 90 -11.93 -6.51 -16.69
C ALA A 90 -11.83 -5.41 -17.76
N ASP A 91 -12.81 -5.35 -18.65
CA ASP A 91 -12.93 -4.31 -19.69
C ASP A 91 -11.69 -4.17 -20.59
N GLY A 92 -11.04 -5.31 -20.94
CA GLY A 92 -9.83 -5.34 -21.77
C GLY A 92 -8.57 -4.82 -21.08
N ALA A 93 -8.60 -4.73 -19.75
CA ALA A 93 -7.50 -4.27 -18.92
C ALA A 93 -7.26 -5.23 -17.76
N ILE A 94 -6.01 -5.48 -17.43
CA ILE A 94 -5.64 -6.39 -16.33
C ILE A 94 -5.18 -5.56 -15.15
N LYS A 95 -5.79 -5.75 -13.98
CA LYS A 95 -5.52 -4.94 -12.78
C LYS A 95 -5.44 -5.82 -11.53
N PRO A 96 -4.64 -5.42 -10.53
CA PRO A 96 -4.75 -5.99 -9.19
C PRO A 96 -6.15 -5.70 -8.60
N LYS A 97 -6.71 -6.63 -7.84
CA LYS A 97 -8.00 -6.43 -7.14
C LYS A 97 -7.97 -5.24 -6.17
N ALA A 98 -6.88 -5.11 -5.40
CA ALA A 98 -6.67 -4.01 -4.47
C ALA A 98 -5.18 -3.76 -4.27
N ALA A 99 -4.63 -2.72 -4.92
CA ALA A 99 -3.24 -2.30 -4.75
C ALA A 99 -3.10 -0.80 -4.95
N HIS A 100 -2.02 -0.23 -4.42
CA HIS A 100 -1.68 1.17 -4.68
C HIS A 100 -1.23 1.38 -6.13
N GLY A 101 -1.34 2.62 -6.58
CA GLY A 101 -0.68 3.08 -7.78
C GLY A 101 -1.39 2.81 -9.10
N GLY A 102 -2.67 2.39 -9.06
CA GLY A 102 -3.53 2.32 -10.24
C GLY A 102 -2.94 1.49 -11.38
N LEU A 103 -2.22 0.41 -11.07
CA LEU A 103 -1.55 -0.42 -12.05
C LEU A 103 -2.56 -1.03 -13.03
N VAL A 104 -2.36 -0.76 -14.32
CA VAL A 104 -3.13 -1.34 -15.42
C VAL A 104 -2.16 -2.00 -16.38
N LEU A 105 -2.25 -3.32 -16.51
CA LEU A 105 -1.52 -4.14 -17.46
C LEU A 105 -2.35 -4.35 -18.73
N SER A 106 -1.67 -4.59 -19.83
CA SER A 106 -2.29 -4.85 -21.13
C SER A 106 -2.88 -6.25 -21.23
N ALA A 107 -4.09 -6.37 -21.77
CA ALA A 107 -4.65 -7.66 -22.19
C ALA A 107 -4.08 -8.14 -23.55
N GLY A 108 -3.00 -7.51 -24.04
CA GLY A 108 -2.41 -7.75 -25.34
C GLY A 108 -3.00 -6.86 -26.43
N ARG A 109 -2.70 -7.18 -27.70
CA ARG A 109 -3.21 -6.54 -28.95
C ARG A 109 -2.56 -5.21 -29.30
N ASP A 110 -2.15 -4.42 -28.32
CA ASP A 110 -1.48 -3.13 -28.55
C ASP A 110 -0.02 -3.14 -28.06
N LYS A 111 0.66 -2.02 -28.24
CA LYS A 111 2.05 -1.84 -27.78
C LYS A 111 2.14 -1.36 -26.34
N THR A 112 1.04 -0.99 -25.69
CA THR A 112 1.09 -0.50 -24.32
C THR A 112 1.30 -1.70 -23.42
N LEU A 113 2.37 -1.72 -22.61
CA LEU A 113 2.56 -2.80 -21.62
C LEU A 113 1.77 -2.51 -20.37
N LEU A 114 1.96 -1.32 -19.81
CA LEU A 114 1.32 -0.92 -18.58
C LEU A 114 1.15 0.59 -18.46
N LYS A 115 0.20 0.96 -17.61
CA LYS A 115 -0.02 2.29 -17.10
C LYS A 115 -0.02 2.23 -15.58
N GLY A 116 0.45 3.27 -14.94
CA GLY A 116 0.38 3.43 -13.48
C GLY A 116 0.31 4.90 -13.10
N SER A 117 -0.08 5.16 -11.87
CA SER A 117 -0.18 6.50 -11.29
C SER A 117 0.48 6.53 -9.92
N ALA A 118 1.24 7.56 -9.60
CA ALA A 118 1.78 7.79 -8.27
C ALA A 118 1.61 9.28 -7.94
N GLY A 119 0.71 9.59 -7.00
CA GLY A 119 0.26 10.97 -6.78
C GLY A 119 -0.31 11.55 -8.08
N ASP A 120 0.14 12.74 -8.45
CA ASP A 120 -0.28 13.44 -9.69
C ASP A 120 0.49 12.98 -10.94
N ALA A 121 1.46 12.07 -10.79
CA ALA A 121 2.26 11.58 -11.90
C ALA A 121 1.67 10.30 -12.50
N THR A 122 1.57 10.25 -13.83
CA THR A 122 1.24 9.04 -14.57
C THR A 122 2.46 8.50 -15.31
N ALA A 123 2.65 7.18 -15.29
CA ALA A 123 3.66 6.49 -16.05
C ALA A 123 3.01 5.54 -17.06
N LYS A 124 3.61 5.44 -18.25
CA LYS A 124 3.22 4.47 -19.28
C LYS A 124 4.48 3.79 -19.81
N ILE A 125 4.46 2.47 -19.88
CA ILE A 125 5.51 1.69 -20.54
C ILE A 125 4.94 1.13 -21.84
N THR A 126 5.68 1.29 -22.92
CA THR A 126 5.29 0.86 -24.27
C THR A 126 6.39 -0.04 -24.84
N MET A 127 5.97 -1.08 -25.55
CA MET A 127 6.80 -2.09 -26.18
C MET A 127 7.05 -1.76 -27.66
N PRO A 128 8.12 -2.30 -28.27
CA PRO A 128 8.40 -2.09 -29.69
C PRO A 128 7.34 -2.71 -30.62
N SER A 129 6.83 -3.89 -30.26
CA SER A 129 5.82 -4.68 -30.97
C SER A 129 4.53 -4.76 -30.18
N ALA A 130 3.46 -5.21 -30.85
CA ALA A 130 2.21 -5.53 -30.16
C ALA A 130 2.43 -6.70 -29.20
N LEU A 131 1.82 -6.62 -28.02
CA LEU A 131 1.91 -7.65 -27.01
C LEU A 131 0.95 -8.80 -27.29
N PRO A 132 1.36 -10.05 -27.02
CA PRO A 132 0.44 -11.17 -26.99
C PRO A 132 -0.49 -11.07 -25.78
N GLU A 133 -1.54 -11.88 -25.79
CA GLU A 133 -2.41 -12.03 -24.63
C GLU A 133 -1.63 -12.71 -23.49
N PRO A 134 -1.62 -12.16 -22.26
CA PRO A 134 -0.85 -12.72 -21.17
C PRO A 134 -1.56 -13.90 -20.51
N ARG A 135 -0.78 -14.84 -19.98
CA ARG A 135 -1.28 -15.85 -19.03
C ARG A 135 -1.22 -15.29 -17.61
N LEU A 136 -2.34 -15.33 -16.89
CA LEU A 136 -2.44 -14.84 -15.51
C LEU A 136 -2.32 -15.97 -14.50
N LYS A 137 -1.53 -15.73 -13.46
CA LYS A 137 -1.40 -16.63 -12.29
C LYS A 137 -1.18 -15.79 -11.03
N GLY A 138 -2.20 -15.73 -10.17
CA GLY A 138 -2.13 -14.93 -8.95
C GLY A 138 -1.84 -13.46 -9.27
N ASN A 139 -0.73 -12.92 -8.77
CA ASN A 139 -0.30 -11.55 -9.05
C ASN A 139 0.65 -11.41 -10.25
N THR A 140 0.79 -12.45 -11.08
CA THR A 140 1.73 -12.49 -12.20
C THR A 140 1.00 -12.56 -13.54
N ALA A 141 1.47 -11.75 -14.49
CA ALA A 141 1.11 -11.79 -15.90
C ALA A 141 2.34 -12.18 -16.74
N THR A 142 2.21 -13.24 -17.54
CA THR A 142 3.27 -13.71 -18.44
C THR A 142 2.87 -13.50 -19.89
N TYR A 143 3.61 -12.65 -20.59
CA TYR A 143 3.48 -12.41 -22.03
C TYR A 143 4.53 -13.25 -22.75
N SER A 144 4.10 -14.32 -23.40
CA SER A 144 5.03 -15.20 -24.11
C SER A 144 5.62 -14.55 -25.35
N ASP A 145 6.92 -14.75 -25.59
CA ASP A 145 7.62 -14.24 -26.77
C ASP A 145 7.51 -12.72 -26.99
N ALA A 146 7.20 -11.96 -25.93
CA ALA A 146 7.01 -10.51 -25.99
C ALA A 146 8.29 -9.77 -26.42
N TYR A 147 9.46 -10.38 -26.23
CA TYR A 147 10.77 -9.89 -26.68
C TYR A 147 11.36 -10.71 -27.84
N GLY A 148 10.52 -11.46 -28.56
CA GLY A 148 10.91 -12.41 -29.59
C GLY A 148 10.86 -13.86 -29.07
N GLU A 149 11.06 -14.80 -29.99
CA GLU A 149 10.96 -16.23 -29.72
C GLU A 149 11.83 -16.68 -28.53
N GLY A 150 11.21 -17.42 -27.61
CA GLY A 150 11.82 -17.93 -26.38
C GLY A 150 12.09 -16.86 -25.33
N ARG A 151 11.50 -15.66 -25.44
CA ARG A 151 11.75 -14.51 -24.54
C ARG A 151 10.47 -13.96 -23.95
N ASP A 152 10.11 -14.52 -22.81
CA ASP A 152 8.91 -14.17 -22.08
C ASP A 152 9.12 -12.91 -21.24
N LEU A 153 8.11 -12.05 -21.25
CA LEU A 153 8.01 -10.94 -20.31
C LEU A 153 7.09 -11.33 -19.15
N VAL A 154 7.63 -11.29 -17.95
CA VAL A 154 6.90 -11.59 -16.72
C VAL A 154 6.75 -10.32 -15.91
N VAL A 155 5.51 -9.92 -15.65
CA VAL A 155 5.17 -8.77 -14.82
C VAL A 155 4.49 -9.26 -13.55
N THR A 156 5.02 -8.89 -12.39
CA THR A 156 4.46 -9.23 -11.08
C THR A 156 3.96 -7.97 -10.39
N ALA A 157 2.68 -7.93 -10.06
CA ALA A 157 2.07 -6.85 -9.29
C ALA A 157 2.44 -6.93 -7.81
N GLY A 158 2.77 -5.78 -7.24
CA GLY A 158 3.07 -5.60 -5.82
C GLY A 158 2.13 -4.59 -5.16
N ALA A 159 2.24 -4.48 -3.84
CA ALA A 159 1.40 -3.60 -3.03
C ALA A 159 1.43 -2.13 -3.48
N THR A 160 2.58 -1.65 -3.94
CA THR A 160 2.84 -0.25 -4.31
C THR A 160 3.37 -0.05 -5.72
N GLY A 161 3.36 -1.10 -6.56
CA GLY A 161 3.95 -1.04 -7.88
C GLY A 161 4.03 -2.40 -8.55
N PHE A 162 5.08 -2.62 -9.33
CA PHE A 162 5.29 -3.87 -10.06
C PHE A 162 6.78 -4.18 -10.23
N ARG A 163 7.06 -5.45 -10.55
CA ARG A 163 8.38 -5.92 -10.99
C ARG A 163 8.26 -6.43 -12.43
N GLN A 164 9.25 -6.10 -13.25
CA GLN A 164 9.39 -6.64 -14.59
C GLN A 164 10.60 -7.59 -14.65
N GLN A 165 10.41 -8.77 -15.20
CA GLN A 165 11.45 -9.75 -15.47
C GLN A 165 11.34 -10.23 -16.93
N ILE A 166 12.47 -10.47 -17.56
CA ILE A 166 12.55 -11.11 -18.88
C ILE A 166 13.16 -12.49 -18.67
N THR A 167 12.44 -13.53 -19.04
CA THR A 167 12.92 -14.91 -19.01
C THR A 167 13.32 -15.31 -20.41
N ILE A 168 14.53 -15.85 -20.56
CA ILE A 168 15.05 -16.32 -21.84
C ILE A 168 15.19 -17.84 -21.72
N ALA A 169 14.54 -18.57 -22.62
CA ALA A 169 14.55 -20.03 -22.63
C ALA A 169 15.92 -20.61 -23.02
N GLU A 170 16.62 -19.94 -23.94
CA GLU A 170 17.92 -20.37 -24.44
C GLU A 170 19.05 -19.46 -23.97
N ARG A 171 20.22 -20.05 -23.69
CA ARG A 171 21.41 -19.27 -23.35
C ARG A 171 21.81 -18.41 -24.55
N PRO A 172 21.92 -17.07 -24.40
CA PRO A 172 22.38 -16.21 -25.47
C PRO A 172 23.81 -16.59 -25.88
N THR A 173 24.04 -16.69 -27.19
CA THR A 173 25.36 -16.97 -27.78
C THR A 173 26.18 -15.70 -28.03
N GLY A 174 25.62 -14.52 -27.76
CA GLY A 174 26.27 -13.21 -27.92
C GLY A 174 25.85 -12.20 -26.85
N PRO A 175 26.41 -10.99 -26.86
CA PRO A 175 26.14 -9.97 -25.85
C PRO A 175 24.66 -9.54 -25.84
N ILE A 176 24.06 -9.52 -24.64
CA ILE A 176 22.68 -9.05 -24.45
C ILE A 176 22.69 -7.53 -24.35
N SER A 177 22.06 -6.84 -25.31
CA SER A 177 21.85 -5.38 -25.25
C SER A 177 20.36 -5.06 -25.18
N SER A 178 19.98 -4.14 -24.29
CA SER A 178 18.62 -3.62 -24.17
C SER A 178 18.64 -2.10 -24.26
N ARG A 179 17.86 -1.55 -25.20
CA ARG A 179 17.71 -0.09 -25.33
C ARG A 179 16.41 0.36 -24.70
N PHE A 180 16.51 1.08 -23.59
CA PHE A 180 15.35 1.71 -22.97
C PHE A 180 15.18 3.12 -23.52
N ARG A 181 14.06 3.39 -24.22
CA ARG A 181 13.70 4.75 -24.62
C ARG A 181 12.98 5.44 -23.47
N TRP A 182 13.67 6.38 -22.83
CA TRP A 182 13.09 7.25 -21.81
C TRP A 182 12.78 8.62 -22.41
N THR A 183 11.54 9.08 -22.29
CA THR A 183 11.17 10.47 -22.58
C THR A 183 11.02 11.23 -21.27
N CYS A 184 11.86 12.24 -21.05
CA CYS A 184 11.80 13.10 -19.88
C CYS A 184 10.53 13.97 -19.94
N PRO A 185 9.70 14.00 -18.87
CA PRO A 185 8.63 15.00 -18.74
C PRO A 185 9.19 16.43 -18.73
N LYS A 186 8.33 17.44 -18.97
CA LYS A 186 8.72 18.86 -18.90
C LYS A 186 9.35 19.18 -17.53
N GLY A 187 10.49 19.88 -17.54
CA GLY A 187 11.26 20.25 -16.33
C GLY A 187 12.31 19.21 -15.89
N CYS A 188 12.36 18.06 -16.55
CA CYS A 188 13.25 16.96 -16.19
C CYS A 188 14.56 17.05 -17.01
N ARG A 189 15.72 17.04 -16.36
CA ARG A 189 17.04 17.26 -16.98
C ARG A 189 17.86 15.96 -16.96
N SER A 190 18.03 15.30 -18.10
CA SER A 190 18.82 14.05 -18.16
C SER A 190 20.31 14.33 -18.39
N ARG A 191 21.18 13.74 -17.57
CA ARG A 191 22.64 13.76 -17.78
C ARG A 191 23.05 12.37 -18.28
N ARG A 192 23.64 12.29 -19.47
CA ARG A 192 24.07 11.01 -20.08
C ARG A 192 25.42 10.62 -19.47
N THR A 193 25.46 9.56 -18.68
CA THR A 193 26.72 8.92 -18.24
C THR A 193 27.26 8.05 -19.38
N PRO A 194 28.57 8.08 -19.66
CA PRO A 194 29.17 7.17 -20.64
C PRO A 194 29.05 5.71 -20.16
N PRO A 195 28.98 4.74 -21.09
CA PRO A 195 28.95 3.32 -20.74
C PRO A 195 30.20 2.95 -19.94
N VAL A 196 30.01 2.11 -18.92
CA VAL A 196 31.11 1.48 -18.17
C VAL A 196 31.53 0.25 -18.97
N ASP A 197 32.79 0.22 -19.42
CA ASP A 197 33.33 -0.95 -20.11
C ASP A 197 33.34 -2.18 -19.19
N PRO A 198 33.08 -3.39 -19.72
CA PRO A 198 33.14 -4.61 -18.95
C PRO A 198 34.58 -4.89 -18.46
N PRO A 199 34.76 -5.58 -17.32
CA PRO A 199 36.09 -5.99 -16.87
C PRO A 199 36.71 -6.99 -17.85
N SER A 200 38.00 -6.78 -18.15
CA SER A 200 38.86 -7.60 -19.01
C SER A 200 39.03 -9.05 -18.53
#